data_AF-A0A6S6RTP0-F1
#
_entry.id   AF-A0A6S6RTP0-F1
#
_cell.length_a   1.000
_cell.length_b   1.000
_cell.length_c   1.000
_cell.angle_alpha   90.00
_cell.angle_beta   90.00
_cell.angle_gamma   90.00
#
_symmetry.space_group_name_H-M   'P 1'
#
loop_
_entity.id
_entity.type
_entity.pdbx_description
1 polymer ?
#
loop_
_entity_poly.entity_id
_entity_poly.type
_entity_poly.pdbx_seq_one_letter_code
_entity_poly.pdbx_strand_id
1 'polypeptide(L)' 'MSTETVATQLAIKLKAEKLIGFCSLQGISDKNGNILSELSPNEAEKYIAELEKQPKNHSDILHFLYSAIKACKQGVRRSI' A
#
# COMPACT_ATOMS: atom_id res chain seq x y z
N MET A 1 -6.82 -10.22 -13.60
CA MET A 1 -6.34 -8.82 -13.54
C MET A 1 -7.17 -8.14 -12.47
N SER A 2 -6.55 -7.77 -11.34
CA SER A 2 -7.29 -7.13 -10.24
C SER A 2 -7.49 -5.63 -10.53
N THR A 3 -8.59 -5.05 -10.04
CA THR A 3 -8.91 -3.62 -10.18
C THR A 3 -7.80 -2.72 -9.64
N GLU A 4 -7.12 -3.13 -8.58
CA GLU A 4 -5.97 -2.43 -8.00
C GLU A 4 -4.82 -2.30 -9.02
N THR A 5 -4.51 -3.37 -9.75
CA THR A 5 -3.41 -3.36 -10.73
C THR A 5 -3.70 -2.37 -11.86
N VAL A 6 -4.95 -2.28 -12.31
CA VAL A 6 -5.37 -1.33 -13.34
C VAL A 6 -5.29 0.10 -12.82
N ALA A 7 -5.80 0.35 -11.61
CA ALA A 7 -5.74 1.67 -10.98
C ALA A 7 -4.29 2.16 -10.79
N THR A 8 -3.39 1.29 -10.35
CA THR A 8 -1.95 1.60 -10.21
C THR A 8 -1.32 1.95 -11.55
N GLN A 9 -1.58 1.16 -12.61
CA GLN A 9 -1.03 1.45 -13.93
C GLN A 9 -1.57 2.77 -14.50
N LEU A 10 -2.85 3.08 -14.28
CA LEU A 10 -3.45 4.36 -14.68
C LEU A 10 -2.81 5.53 -13.91
N ALA A 11 -2.69 5.43 -12.59
CA ALA A 11 -2.09 6.48 -11.77
C ALA A 11 -0.64 6.78 -12.19
N ILE A 12 0.14 5.75 -12.49
CA ILE A 12 1.50 5.89 -13.01
C ILE A 12 1.49 6.57 -14.40
N LYS A 13 0.70 6.05 -15.34
CA LYS A 13 0.66 6.58 -16.73
C LYS A 13 0.17 8.02 -16.79
N LEU A 14 -0.77 8.40 -15.91
CA LEU A 14 -1.32 9.74 -15.82
C LEU A 14 -0.47 10.69 -14.97
N LYS A 15 0.61 10.21 -14.34
CA LYS A 15 1.40 10.95 -13.35
C LYS A 15 0.51 11.57 -12.27
N ALA A 16 -0.42 10.78 -11.76
CA ALA A 16 -1.40 11.24 -10.78
C ALA A 16 -0.71 11.77 -9.51
N GLU A 17 -1.31 12.78 -8.89
CA GLU A 17 -0.81 13.28 -7.60
C GLU A 17 -1.09 12.29 -6.47
N LYS A 18 -2.24 11.61 -6.51
CA LYS A 18 -2.71 10.69 -5.46
C LYS A 18 -3.32 9.41 -6.04
N LEU A 19 -3.01 8.26 -5.44
CA LEU A 19 -3.70 6.98 -5.60
C LEU A 19 -4.41 6.65 -4.28
N ILE A 20 -5.70 6.31 -4.30
CA ILE A 20 -6.46 5.97 -3.08
C ILE A 20 -6.95 4.52 -3.21
N GLY A 21 -6.57 3.66 -2.27
CA GLY A 21 -7.07 2.29 -2.18
C GLY A 21 -7.99 2.10 -0.99
N PHE A 22 -9.08 1.35 -1.20
CA PHE A 22 -9.98 0.97 -0.13
C PHE A 22 -9.71 -0.48 0.27
N CYS A 23 -9.49 -0.71 1.57
CA CYS A 23 -9.33 -2.04 2.16
C CYS A 23 -10.38 -2.23 3.25
N SER A 24 -10.74 -3.49 3.56
CA SER A 24 -11.66 -3.83 4.65
C SER A 24 -11.07 -3.59 6.05
N LEU A 25 -9.76 -3.32 6.12
CA LEU A 25 -9.04 -3.06 7.36
C LEU A 25 -9.08 -1.56 7.70
N GLN A 26 -9.12 -1.25 9.00
CA GLN A 26 -9.20 0.12 9.53
C GLN A 26 -7.91 0.95 9.30
N GLY A 27 -6.93 0.37 8.62
CA GLY A 27 -5.66 1.00 8.27
C GLY A 27 -4.47 0.15 8.70
N ILE A 28 -3.29 0.73 8.55
CA ILE A 28 -2.03 0.11 8.97
C ILE A 28 -1.74 0.59 10.39
N SER A 29 -1.54 -0.36 11.30
CA SER A 29 -1.19 -0.05 12.69
C SER A 29 0.31 -0.15 12.93
N ASP A 30 0.83 0.72 13.79
CA ASP A 30 2.18 0.58 14.34
C ASP A 30 2.26 -0.58 15.36
N LYS A 31 3.45 -0.79 15.93
CA LYS A 31 3.69 -1.82 16.96
C LYS A 31 2.91 -1.58 18.26
N ASN A 32 2.43 -0.37 18.49
CA ASN A 32 1.64 0.03 19.65
C ASN A 32 0.13 -0.06 19.39
N GLY A 33 -0.29 -0.47 18.19
CA GLY A 33 -1.69 -0.57 17.79
C GLY A 33 -2.30 0.76 17.30
N ASN A 34 -1.51 1.82 17.15
CA ASN A 34 -2.00 3.10 16.65
C ASN A 34 -2.11 3.07 15.13
N ILE A 35 -3.22 3.59 14.58
CA ILE A 35 -3.37 3.74 13.14
C ILE A 35 -2.39 4.82 12.63
N LEU A 36 -1.57 4.44 11.67
CA LEU A 36 -0.65 5.35 11.00
C LEU A 36 -1.42 6.20 9.98
N SER A 37 -1.28 7.52 10.10
CA SER A 37 -1.85 8.47 9.13
C SER A 37 -1.05 8.55 7.83
N GLU A 38 0.24 8.20 7.87
CA GLU A 38 1.14 8.15 6.73
C GLU A 38 2.16 7.01 6.90
N LEU A 39 2.64 6.47 5.78
CA LEU A 39 3.64 5.40 5.76
C LEU A 39 4.60 5.65 4.59
N SER A 40 5.90 5.79 4.88
CA SER A 40 6.90 5.93 3.81
C SER A 40 7.10 4.61 3.07
N PRO A 41 7.58 4.61 1.81
CA PRO A 41 7.83 3.38 1.06
C PRO A 41 8.76 2.39 1.79
N ASN A 42 9.79 2.88 2.49
CA ASN A 42 10.70 2.04 3.26
C ASN A 42 10.04 1.43 4.49
N GLU A 43 9.13 2.16 5.15
CA GLU A 43 8.37 1.62 6.28
C GLU A 43 7.34 0.60 5.81
N ALA A 44 6.73 0.83 4.65
CA ALA A 44 5.82 -0.13 4.01
C ALA A 44 6.52 -1.44 3.65
N GLU A 45 7.74 -1.40 3.12
CA GLU A 45 8.55 -2.59 2.85
C GLU A 45 8.86 -3.38 4.13
N LYS A 46 9.20 -2.69 5.22
CA LYS A 46 9.40 -3.33 6.52
C LYS A 46 8.11 -3.96 7.05
N TYR A 47 6.99 -3.27 6.88
CA TYR A 47 5.69 -3.74 7.33
C TYR A 47 5.25 -5.01 6.57
N ILE A 48 5.46 -5.05 5.24
CA ILE A 48 5.26 -6.25 4.43
C ILE A 48 6.07 -7.43 4.99
N ALA A 49 7.37 -7.22 5.24
CA ALA A 49 8.25 -8.28 5.74
C ALA A 49 7.82 -8.82 7.12
N GLU A 50 7.19 -8.00 7.95
CA GLU A 50 6.63 -8.43 9.24
C GLU A 50 5.29 -9.15 9.08
N LEU A 51 4.44 -8.73 8.13
CA LEU A 51 3.17 -9.40 7.83
C LEU A 51 3.36 -10.78 7.21
N GLU A 52 4.33 -10.94 6.32
CA GLU A 52 4.64 -12.23 5.67
C GLU A 52 5.08 -13.30 6.68
N LYS A 53 5.58 -12.90 7.85
CA LYS A 53 5.94 -13.81 8.94
C LYS A 53 4.74 -14.29 9.75
N GLN A 54 3.58 -13.64 9.62
CA GLN A 54 2.39 -13.97 10.39
C GLN A 54 1.59 -15.08 9.69
N PRO A 55 1.03 -16.05 10.42
CA PRO A 55 0.24 -17.15 9.83
C PRO A 55 -1.16 -16.70 9.36
N LYS A 56 -1.51 -15.42 9.48
CA LYS A 56 -2.79 -14.86 9.05
C LYS A 56 -2.77 -14.52 7.56
N ASN A 57 -3.91 -14.69 6.90
CA ASN A 57 -4.06 -14.29 5.50
C ASN A 57 -4.14 -12.75 5.42
N HIS A 58 -3.07 -12.11 4.95
CA HIS A 58 -2.96 -10.67 4.75
C HIS A 58 -2.91 -10.30 3.25
N SER A 59 -3.43 -11.16 2.36
CA SER A 59 -3.30 -11.00 0.89
C SER A 59 -3.69 -9.60 0.40
N ASP A 60 -4.78 -9.05 0.93
CA ASP A 60 -5.37 -7.82 0.39
C ASP A 60 -4.51 -6.60 0.73
N ILE A 61 -4.02 -6.53 1.97
CA ILE A 61 -3.11 -5.46 2.40
C ILE A 61 -1.75 -5.57 1.72
N LEU A 62 -1.23 -6.78 1.56
CA LEU A 62 0.05 -7.01 0.91
C LEU A 62 -0.03 -6.56 -0.56
N HIS A 63 -1.06 -6.97 -1.29
CA HIS A 63 -1.28 -6.52 -2.67
C HIS A 63 -1.41 -5.01 -2.80
N PHE A 64 -2.14 -4.38 -1.88
CA PHE A 64 -2.26 -2.93 -1.85
C PHE A 64 -0.90 -2.25 -1.60
N LEU A 65 -0.16 -2.68 -0.58
CA LEU A 65 1.14 -2.11 -0.22
C LEU A 65 2.17 -2.25 -1.34
N TYR A 66 2.25 -3.41 -1.99
CA TYR A 66 3.13 -3.59 -3.15
C TYR A 66 2.77 -2.62 -4.29
N SER A 67 1.48 -2.43 -4.54
CA SER A 67 0.98 -1.54 -5.59
C SER A 67 1.27 -0.07 -5.27
N ALA A 68 1.07 0.34 -4.02
CA ALA A 68 1.38 1.67 -3.51
C ALA A 68 2.88 1.99 -3.58
N ILE A 69 3.75 1.07 -3.14
CA ILE A 69 5.21 1.22 -3.24
C ILE A 69 5.62 1.38 -4.70
N LYS A 70 5.07 0.57 -5.60
CA LYS A 70 5.36 0.65 -7.04
C LYS A 70 4.94 1.99 -7.63
N ALA A 71 3.74 2.48 -7.29
CA ALA A 71 3.26 3.79 -7.73
C ALA A 71 4.18 4.92 -7.23
N CYS A 72 4.54 4.91 -5.94
CA CYS A 72 5.44 5.90 -5.34
C CYS A 72 6.82 5.91 -6.00
N LYS A 73 7.42 4.74 -6.23
CA LYS A 73 8.72 4.61 -6.92
C LYS A 73 8.69 5.09 -8.39
N GLN A 74 7.51 5.14 -9.01
CA GLN A 74 7.33 5.61 -10.39
C GLN A 74 6.78 7.04 -10.50
N GLY A 75 6.79 7.81 -9.40
CA GLY A 75 6.53 9.24 -9.43
C GLY A 75 5.09 9.66 -9.08
N VAL A 76 4.24 8.73 -8.64
CA VAL A 76 2.98 9.09 -7.97
C VAL A 76 3.34 9.63 -6.59
N ARG A 77 2.97 10.88 -6.29
CA ARG A 77 3.49 11.57 -5.08
C ARG A 77 2.97 10.97 -3.78
N ARG A 78 1.73 10.48 -3.75
CA ARG A 78 1.11 9.85 -2.57
C ARG A 78 0.21 8.69 -2.98
N SER A 79 0.31 7.59 -2.24
CA SER A 79 -0.65 6.48 -2.32
C SER A 79 -1.20 6.26 -0.91
N ILE A 80 -2.52 6.32 -0.75
CA ILE A 80 -3.24 6.32 0.52
C ILE A 80 -4.16 5.11 0.58
#